data_AF-A0AA47NYU3-F1
#
_entry.id   AF-A0AA47NYU3-F1
#
_cell.length_a   1.000
_cell.length_b   1.000
_cell.length_c   1.000
_cell.angle_alpha   90.00
_cell.angle_beta   90.00
_cell.angle_gamma   90.00
#
_symmetry.space_group_name_H-M   'P 1'
#
loop_
_entity.id
_entity.type
_entity.pdbx_description
1 polymer ?
#
loop_
_entity_poly.entity_id
_entity_poly.type
_entity_poly.pdbx_seq_one_letter_code
_entity_poly.pdbx_strand_id
1 'polypeptide(L)'
;MPKSKRDKKVSLTKTTKKGLEAKQNLIEEVRKCVDIYQNVFIFSVANMRNNKLKDIRTAWKHSRFFFGKNKVMMVALGKGQTDEYKDNLHKVSKHLKGEVGVLFTNKTKDEVQE
;
A
#
# COMPACT_ATOMS: atom_id res chain seq x y z
N MET A 1 6.90 16.10 -40.47
CA MET A 1 5.61 16.58 -39.92
C MET A 1 5.31 15.85 -38.62
N PRO A 2 4.97 16.54 -37.50
CA PRO A 2 4.53 15.86 -36.29
C PRO A 2 3.23 15.12 -36.61
N LYS A 3 3.26 13.78 -36.57
CA LYS A 3 2.08 12.95 -36.83
C LYS A 3 0.99 13.29 -35.81
N SER A 4 -0.13 13.85 -36.28
CA SER A 4 -1.42 14.01 -35.61
C SER A 4 -1.33 14.30 -34.09
N LYS A 5 -1.09 15.57 -33.72
CA LYS A 5 -1.22 16.02 -32.33
C LYS A 5 -2.68 16.42 -32.10
N ARG A 6 -3.44 15.56 -31.41
CA ARG A 6 -4.83 15.84 -31.02
C ARG A 6 -4.87 16.89 -29.92
N ASP A 7 -5.88 17.75 -29.96
CA ASP A 7 -6.11 18.73 -28.90
C ASP A 7 -6.40 18.03 -27.56
N LYS A 8 -5.84 18.54 -26.49
CA LYS A 8 -5.93 17.97 -25.15
C LYS A 8 -6.62 18.99 -24.25
N LYS A 9 -7.87 18.72 -23.88
CA LYS A 9 -8.63 19.55 -22.94
C LYS A 9 -7.84 19.75 -21.63
N VAL A 10 -7.38 20.98 -21.41
CA VAL A 10 -6.68 21.38 -20.18
C VAL A 10 -7.72 21.85 -19.15
N SER A 11 -7.69 21.26 -17.96
CA SER A 11 -8.58 21.63 -16.85
C SER A 11 -7.88 22.63 -15.93
N LEU A 12 -8.58 23.68 -15.51
CA LEU A 12 -8.08 24.71 -14.57
C LEU A 12 -8.26 24.30 -13.08
N THR A 13 -8.46 23.02 -12.81
CA THR A 13 -8.61 22.50 -11.44
C THR A 13 -7.34 22.68 -10.62
N LYS A 14 -7.48 23.01 -9.33
CA LYS A 14 -6.35 23.15 -8.39
C LYS A 14 -5.62 21.83 -8.07
N THR A 15 -6.23 20.68 -8.35
CA THR A 15 -5.66 19.37 -8.02
C THR A 15 -4.53 19.00 -8.96
N THR A 16 -3.31 18.90 -8.43
CA THR A 16 -2.13 18.46 -9.16
C THR A 16 -2.03 16.94 -9.20
N LYS A 17 -1.32 16.41 -10.20
CA LYS A 17 -1.07 14.97 -10.31
C LYS A 17 -0.08 14.54 -9.23
N LYS A 18 -0.43 13.53 -8.45
CA LYS A 18 0.52 12.86 -7.56
C LYS A 18 1.55 12.12 -8.40
N GLY A 19 2.81 12.54 -8.29
CA GLY A 19 3.93 12.08 -9.11
C GLY A 19 4.66 10.87 -8.53
N LEU A 20 5.94 10.76 -8.90
CA LEU A 20 6.85 9.73 -8.39
C LEU A 20 7.07 9.87 -6.88
N GLU A 21 7.17 11.11 -6.39
CA GLU A 21 7.40 11.46 -4.99
C GLU A 21 6.37 10.81 -4.05
N ALA A 22 5.07 10.88 -4.39
CA ALA A 22 4.03 10.25 -3.59
C ALA A 22 4.19 8.72 -3.48
N LYS A 23 4.78 8.07 -4.50
CA LYS A 23 5.06 6.63 -4.47
C LYS A 23 6.31 6.32 -3.64
N GLN A 24 7.31 7.19 -3.69
CA GLN A 24 8.52 7.08 -2.86
C GLN A 24 8.16 7.27 -1.38
N ASN A 25 7.36 8.28 -1.05
CA ASN A 25 6.86 8.50 0.31
C ASN A 25 6.09 7.29 0.83
N LEU A 26 5.25 6.67 0.00
CA LEU A 26 4.55 5.43 0.36
C LEU A 26 5.53 4.28 0.67
N ILE A 27 6.60 4.14 -0.12
CA ILE A 27 7.62 3.10 0.12
C ILE A 27 8.32 3.35 1.45
N GLU A 28 8.70 4.60 1.74
CA GLU A 28 9.36 4.96 2.99
C GLU A 28 8.46 4.75 4.20
N GLU A 29 7.19 5.13 4.12
CA GLU A 29 6.21 4.90 5.20
C GLU A 29 6.03 3.41 5.50
N VAL A 30 5.97 2.58 4.46
CA VAL A 30 5.86 1.12 4.63
C VAL A 30 7.09 0.56 5.31
N ARG A 31 8.30 0.97 4.90
CA ARG A 31 9.56 0.53 5.54
C ARG A 31 9.63 0.95 7.01
N LYS A 32 9.25 2.20 7.33
CA LYS A 32 9.14 2.66 8.72
C LYS A 32 8.17 1.81 9.54
N CYS A 33 7.03 1.43 8.95
CA CYS A 33 6.06 0.55 9.63
C CYS A 33 6.60 -0.87 9.85
N VAL A 34 7.41 -1.40 8.93
CA VAL A 34 8.11 -2.69 9.11
C VAL A 34 9.06 -2.66 10.32
N ASP A 35 9.58 -1.48 10.68
CA ASP A 35 10.46 -1.32 11.86
C ASP A 35 9.69 -1.12 13.17
N ILE A 36 8.57 -0.42 13.11
CA ILE A 36 7.76 -0.08 14.29
C ILE A 36 6.89 -1.26 14.73
N TYR A 37 6.37 -2.02 13.78
CA TYR A 37 5.37 -3.06 14.04
C TYR A 37 5.98 -4.46 14.00
N GLN A 38 5.49 -5.32 14.88
CA GLN A 38 5.95 -6.70 14.98
C GLN A 38 5.33 -7.60 13.90
N ASN A 39 4.06 -7.39 13.56
CA ASN A 39 3.30 -8.28 12.68
C ASN A 39 2.84 -7.57 11.41
N VAL A 40 2.86 -8.32 10.30
CA VAL A 40 2.37 -7.90 8.98
C VAL A 40 1.33 -8.89 8.49
N PHE A 41 0.17 -8.38 8.12
CA PHE A 41 -0.93 -9.15 7.56
C PHE A 41 -1.28 -8.65 6.15
N ILE A 42 -1.63 -9.59 5.28
CA ILE A 42 -2.26 -9.29 4.00
C ILE A 42 -3.72 -9.65 4.10
N PHE A 43 -4.57 -8.77 3.59
CA PHE A 43 -5.99 -9.02 3.57
C PHE A 43 -6.55 -8.62 2.20
N SER A 44 -7.48 -9.42 1.70
CA SER A 44 -8.24 -9.13 0.49
C SER A 44 -9.50 -8.37 0.84
N VAL A 45 -9.91 -7.47 -0.03
CA VAL A 45 -11.19 -6.77 0.09
C VAL A 45 -11.96 -6.92 -1.22
N ALA A 46 -13.28 -7.08 -1.12
CA ALA A 46 -14.17 -7.04 -2.26
C ALA A 46 -15.08 -5.82 -2.12
N ASN A 47 -15.29 -5.07 -3.21
CA ASN A 47 -16.19 -3.91 -3.24
C ASN A 47 -15.90 -2.85 -2.17
N MET A 48 -14.62 -2.54 -1.97
CA MET A 48 -14.21 -1.63 -0.90
C MET A 48 -14.75 -0.21 -1.11
N ARG A 49 -15.30 0.38 -0.05
CA ARG A 49 -15.74 1.78 -0.03
C ARG A 49 -14.94 2.58 0.98
N ASN A 50 -14.62 3.82 0.60
CA ASN A 50 -13.76 4.68 1.41
C ASN A 50 -14.32 4.96 2.81
N ASN A 51 -15.64 5.02 2.97
CA ASN A 51 -16.27 5.24 4.28
C ASN A 51 -15.98 4.08 5.24
N LYS A 52 -16.18 2.83 4.79
CA LYS A 52 -15.90 1.64 5.59
C LYS A 52 -14.43 1.53 5.97
N LEU A 53 -13.53 1.89 5.04
CA LEU A 53 -12.10 1.93 5.33
C LEU A 53 -11.75 2.98 6.41
N LYS A 54 -12.42 4.13 6.41
CA LYS A 54 -12.22 5.15 7.45
C LYS A 54 -12.68 4.65 8.81
N ASP A 55 -13.82 3.96 8.88
CA ASP A 55 -14.35 3.40 10.12
C ASP A 55 -13.37 2.37 10.71
N ILE A 56 -12.88 1.44 9.88
CA ILE A 56 -11.89 0.42 10.28
C ILE A 56 -10.59 1.08 10.77
N ARG A 57 -10.07 2.07 10.04
CA ARG A 57 -8.87 2.82 10.46
C ARG A 57 -9.06 3.58 11.77
N THR A 58 -10.29 4.01 12.06
CA THR A 58 -10.61 4.75 13.28
C THR A 58 -10.75 3.81 14.47
N ALA A 59 -11.28 2.60 14.26
CA ALA A 59 -11.31 1.57 15.30
C ALA A 59 -9.89 1.06 15.61
N TRP A 60 -9.04 0.91 14.59
CA TRP A 60 -7.70 0.35 14.71
C TRP A 60 -6.59 1.41 14.66
N LYS A 61 -6.68 2.45 15.50
CA LYS A 61 -5.70 3.58 15.51
C LYS A 61 -4.26 3.17 15.82
N HIS A 62 -4.09 2.10 16.59
CA HIS A 62 -2.79 1.57 16.95
C HIS A 62 -2.13 0.82 15.78
N SER A 63 -2.88 0.46 14.74
CA SER A 63 -2.41 -0.29 13.58
C SER A 63 -2.39 0.58 12.32
N ARG A 64 -1.65 0.15 11.29
CA ARG A 64 -1.53 0.89 10.02
C ARG A 64 -1.97 0.07 8.83
N PHE A 65 -2.99 0.59 8.13
CA PHE A 65 -3.52 0.01 6.90
C PHE A 65 -2.98 0.73 5.67
N PHE A 66 -2.28 0.00 4.82
CA PHE A 66 -1.83 0.47 3.52
C PHE A 66 -2.70 -0.11 2.41
N PHE A 67 -3.21 0.79 1.58
CA PHE A 67 -3.85 0.49 0.31
C PHE A 67 -3.18 1.32 -0.77
N GLY A 68 -2.42 0.64 -1.59
CA GLY A 68 -1.67 1.25 -2.67
C GLY A 68 -1.57 0.29 -3.83
N LYS A 69 -0.82 0.69 -4.85
CA LYS A 69 -0.54 -0.21 -5.97
C LYS A 69 0.31 -1.38 -5.47
N ASN A 70 -0.15 -2.62 -5.65
CA ASN A 70 0.56 -3.82 -5.18
C ASN A 70 2.02 -3.84 -5.60
N LYS A 71 2.33 -3.45 -6.85
CA LYS A 71 3.72 -3.37 -7.34
C LYS A 71 4.61 -2.43 -6.52
N VAL A 72 4.06 -1.33 -6.00
CA VAL A 72 4.81 -0.38 -5.15
C VAL A 72 5.02 -1.00 -3.77
N MET A 73 4.00 -1.64 -3.21
CA MET A 73 4.09 -2.37 -1.94
C MET A 73 5.12 -3.52 -2.00
N MET A 74 5.14 -4.28 -3.11
CA MET A 74 6.13 -5.33 -3.35
C MET A 74 7.57 -4.79 -3.42
N VAL A 75 7.77 -3.58 -3.94
CA VAL A 75 9.10 -2.93 -3.96
C VAL A 75 9.49 -2.47 -2.56
N ALA A 76 8.54 -2.04 -1.74
CA ALA A 76 8.82 -1.63 -0.36
C ALA A 76 9.27 -2.80 0.51
N LEU A 77 8.62 -3.97 0.38
CA LEU A 77 8.91 -5.19 1.13
C LEU A 77 10.07 -6.03 0.55
N GLY A 78 10.23 -6.00 -0.78
CA GLY A 78 11.19 -6.80 -1.53
C GLY A 78 10.52 -7.83 -2.43
N LYS A 79 10.98 -7.93 -3.69
CA LYS A 79 10.42 -8.88 -4.67
C LYS A 79 11.05 -10.27 -4.59
N GLY A 80 12.33 -10.33 -4.24
CA GLY A 80 13.10 -11.56 -4.06
C GLY A 80 13.89 -11.52 -2.76
N GLN A 81 14.64 -12.57 -2.47
CA GLN A 81 15.48 -12.66 -1.27
C GLN A 81 16.61 -11.61 -1.26
N THR A 82 17.13 -11.22 -2.42
CA THR A 82 18.24 -10.24 -2.50
C THR A 82 17.79 -8.80 -2.24
N ASP A 83 16.53 -8.51 -2.52
CA ASP A 83 15.95 -7.17 -2.44
C ASP A 83 15.05 -7.01 -1.19
N GLU A 84 15.05 -7.99 -0.29
CA GLU A 84 14.18 -7.96 0.87
C GLU A 84 14.66 -6.96 1.91
N TYR A 85 13.73 -6.18 2.44
CA TYR A 85 14.07 -5.17 3.44
C TYR A 85 14.40 -5.82 4.80
N LYS A 86 13.72 -6.91 5.13
CA LYS A 86 13.99 -7.80 6.27
C LYS A 86 13.74 -9.25 5.85
N ASP A 87 14.37 -10.17 6.57
CA ASP A 87 14.27 -11.59 6.33
C ASP A 87 12.81 -12.06 6.21
N ASN A 88 12.57 -12.88 5.18
CA ASN A 88 11.28 -13.50 4.85
C ASN A 88 10.18 -12.56 4.34
N LEU A 89 10.39 -11.25 4.19
CA LEU A 89 9.37 -10.34 3.65
C LEU A 89 9.02 -10.61 2.19
N HIS A 90 9.96 -11.17 1.41
CA HIS A 90 9.67 -11.59 0.04
C HIS A 90 8.53 -12.62 -0.05
N LYS A 91 8.26 -13.40 1.01
CA LYS A 91 7.14 -14.35 1.08
C LYS A 91 5.81 -13.62 1.15
N VAL A 92 5.75 -12.50 1.89
CA VAL A 92 4.58 -11.63 1.99
C VAL A 92 4.29 -11.01 0.62
N SER A 93 5.32 -10.50 -0.06
CA SER A 93 5.18 -9.90 -1.39
C SER A 93 4.55 -10.82 -2.45
N LYS A 94 4.73 -12.15 -2.36
CA LYS A 94 4.14 -13.13 -3.30
C LYS A 94 2.61 -13.16 -3.24
N HIS A 95 2.03 -12.79 -2.10
CA HIS A 95 0.59 -12.79 -1.86
C HIS A 95 -0.07 -11.45 -2.24
N LEU A 96 0.70 -10.44 -2.67
CA LEU A 96 0.18 -9.14 -3.09
C LEU A 96 -0.42 -9.16 -4.51
N LYS A 97 -1.49 -9.94 -4.72
CA LYS A 97 -2.18 -10.09 -6.00
C LYS A 97 -3.67 -9.75 -5.88
N GLY A 98 -4.22 -9.00 -6.83
CA GLY A 98 -5.62 -8.57 -6.82
C GLY A 98 -5.90 -7.36 -5.94
N GLU A 99 -7.13 -7.27 -5.42
CA GLU A 99 -7.58 -6.21 -4.51
C GLU A 99 -7.19 -6.54 -3.06
N VAL A 100 -5.92 -6.27 -2.74
CA VAL A 100 -5.33 -6.60 -1.43
C VAL A 100 -4.70 -5.38 -0.78
N GLY A 101 -4.79 -5.34 0.54
CA GLY A 101 -4.13 -4.36 1.40
C GLY A 101 -3.10 -5.00 2.32
N VAL A 102 -2.26 -4.16 2.93
CA VAL A 102 -1.30 -4.57 3.96
C VAL A 102 -1.67 -3.92 5.28
N LEU A 103 -1.70 -4.71 6.34
CA LEU A 103 -1.93 -4.26 7.71
C LEU A 103 -0.67 -4.50 8.54
N PHE A 104 -0.19 -3.45 9.18
CA PHE A 104 0.86 -3.52 10.20
C PHE A 104 0.24 -3.35 11.58
N THR A 105 0.54 -4.27 12.49
CA THR A 105 -0.01 -4.25 13.85
C THR A 105 0.92 -4.93 14.85
N ASN A 106 0.76 -4.59 16.13
CA ASN A 106 1.39 -5.30 17.25
C ASN A 106 0.44 -6.30 17.89
N LYS A 107 -0.79 -6.42 17.37
CA LYS A 107 -1.79 -7.38 17.82
C LYS A 107 -1.44 -8.79 17.37
N THR A 108 -1.88 -9.76 18.15
CA THR A 108 -1.68 -11.18 17.84
C THR A 108 -2.58 -11.63 16.69
N LYS A 109 -2.28 -12.78 16.10
CA LYS A 109 -3.08 -13.33 15.00
C LYS A 109 -4.55 -13.53 15.39
N ASP A 110 -4.79 -13.99 16.61
CA ASP A 110 -6.15 -14.30 17.09
C ASP A 110 -7.00 -13.04 17.16
N GLU A 111 -6.47 -11.95 17.73
CA GLU A 111 -7.15 -10.64 17.81
C GLU A 111 -7.42 -10.00 16.43
N VAL A 112 -6.69 -10.40 15.39
CA VAL A 112 -6.88 -9.88 14.02
C VAL A 112 -7.88 -10.72 13.23
N GLN A 113 -8.04 -11.99 13.59
CA GLN A 113 -8.90 -12.94 12.89
C GLN A 113 -10.30 -13.05 13.52
N GLU A 114 -10.46 -12.62 14.78
CA GLU A 114 -11.74 -12.43 15.47
C GLU A 114 -12.59 -11.31 14.83
#